data_AF-A0AAD6I980-F1
#
_entry.id   AF-A0AAD6I980-F1
#
_cell.length_a   1.000
_cell.length_b   1.000
_cell.length_c   1.000
_cell.angle_alpha   90.00
_cell.angle_beta   90.00
_cell.angle_gamma   90.00
#
_symmetry.space_group_name_H-M   'P 1'
#
loop_
_entity.id
_entity.type
_entity.pdbx_description
1 polymer ?
#
loop_
_entity_poly.entity_id
_entity_poly.type
_entity_poly.pdbx_seq_one_letter_code
_entity_poly.pdbx_strand_id
1 'polypeptide(L)'
;MCDFARLLADQLQQHHGCCYQCHTQQESEHELKHAEHISLGEYIDQVQVDGGFPDVLSDTTIARREDNLAGQTSAERKREIYTGISSVTPDAPPAHICLAVDHQRERPTGVTFDIDSIVGFAESLAVAKLGVRWNPTQMPVSDLHSSLHLDPLRVHHTGSNGRTHHVQQPVHNIPHYTFGRLIGFEDISLYFLFPRLYREEQQSSRLRDDDFRVWMDQVLLPAIYQHCEGSLVQHYPSSFDHSRFNATARGVEMRSRRVDPVAREQRLFYFLPPDALPLVWANILETVQRAGFQHFLDVTILVQGKNLKTLTKANTWNGMMQEFAQHWGNTIDESYLSDQFYIDIGKETCPTGPSRVGGVGLHASRLHSDGELRASPVVPQTILWRRCCLESYTEWIGQQHPPGSSRPKQQFYPISLLHDTGSLTLETRPSSPQRQAGLLYTQFYSSVKEVFAAGDAYPFSNPALETLALDPQLRKTWQYVGGGLSHDPIALIRAYLNMKQRCHAALQGSYMKVFGLREEHRISLRLFYMIDQEFRERNLHQAQLPGISSEVEPFLLPPYLHSPLLVPLEYQQVLRGV
;
A
#
# COMPACT_ATOMS: atom_id res chain seq x y z
N MET A 1 2.53 20.27 -21.20
CA MET A 1 2.99 19.95 -19.83
C MET A 1 2.53 20.99 -18.82
N CYS A 2 2.73 22.30 -19.04
CA CYS A 2 2.21 23.34 -18.12
C CYS A 2 0.70 23.24 -17.90
N ASP A 3 -0.09 23.03 -18.96
CA ASP A 3 -1.55 22.90 -18.83
C ASP A 3 -1.98 21.71 -17.96
N PHE A 4 -1.21 20.61 -17.95
CA PHE A 4 -1.53 19.43 -17.15
C PHE A 4 -1.14 19.58 -15.67
N ALA A 5 -0.03 20.29 -15.40
CA ALA A 5 0.33 20.66 -14.03
C ALA A 5 -0.76 21.54 -13.40
N ARG A 6 -1.25 22.52 -14.16
CA ARG A 6 -2.38 23.36 -13.74
C ARG A 6 -3.64 22.55 -13.45
N LEU A 7 -3.97 21.61 -14.33
CA LEU A 7 -5.11 20.71 -14.16
C LEU A 7 -5.04 19.90 -12.85
N LEU A 8 -3.88 19.31 -12.55
CA LEU A 8 -3.69 18.58 -11.29
C LEU A 8 -3.64 19.51 -10.07
N ALA A 9 -3.09 20.72 -10.20
CA ALA A 9 -3.14 21.72 -9.13
C ALA A 9 -4.59 22.13 -8.81
N ASP A 10 -5.43 22.30 -9.83
CA ASP A 10 -6.87 22.58 -9.66
C ASP A 10 -7.58 21.41 -8.97
N GLN A 11 -7.27 20.17 -9.35
CA GLN A 11 -7.79 18.97 -8.69
C GLN A 11 -7.37 18.86 -7.21
N LEU A 12 -6.09 19.12 -6.92
CA LEU A 12 -5.56 19.12 -5.56
C LEU A 12 -6.18 20.25 -4.72
N GLN A 13 -6.47 21.41 -5.32
CA GLN A 13 -7.20 22.49 -4.67
C GLN A 13 -8.65 22.09 -4.39
N GLN A 14 -9.34 21.51 -5.37
CA GLN A 14 -10.74 21.11 -5.26
C GLN A 14 -10.99 19.84 -6.08
N HIS A 15 -11.53 18.82 -5.41
CA HIS A 15 -11.84 17.56 -6.06
C HIS A 15 -12.91 17.75 -7.15
N HIS A 16 -12.64 17.30 -8.37
CA HIS A 16 -13.62 17.24 -9.47
C HIS A 16 -14.61 16.09 -9.28
N GLY A 17 -15.57 16.29 -8.38
CA GLY A 17 -16.74 15.42 -8.22
C GLY A 17 -17.87 15.77 -9.20
N CYS A 18 -19.04 15.16 -9.00
CA CYS A 18 -20.25 15.52 -9.74
C CYS A 18 -20.66 16.98 -9.44
N CYS A 19 -21.25 17.67 -10.42
CA CYS A 19 -21.87 18.96 -10.17
C CYS A 19 -23.20 18.80 -9.41
N TYR A 20 -23.73 19.90 -8.86
CA TYR A 20 -25.00 19.91 -8.12
C TYR A 20 -26.16 19.25 -8.89
N GLN A 21 -26.34 19.63 -10.15
CA GLN A 21 -27.42 19.10 -10.98
C GLN A 21 -27.28 17.59 -11.21
N CYS A 22 -26.07 17.11 -11.51
CA CYS A 22 -25.81 15.68 -11.67
C CYS A 22 -26.08 14.91 -10.37
N HIS A 23 -25.72 15.48 -9.22
CA HIS A 23 -26.00 14.88 -7.92
C HIS A 23 -27.48 14.77 -7.63
N THR A 24 -28.21 15.88 -7.76
CA THR A 24 -29.67 15.90 -7.54
C THR A 24 -30.39 14.99 -8.53
N GLN A 25 -29.93 14.93 -9.78
CA GLN A 25 -30.48 14.01 -10.78
C GLN A 25 -30.26 12.56 -10.37
N GLN A 26 -29.06 12.18 -9.93
CA GLN A 26 -28.79 10.81 -9.48
C GLN A 26 -29.55 10.45 -8.20
N GLU A 27 -29.72 11.40 -7.27
CA GLU A 27 -30.57 11.20 -6.09
C GLU A 27 -32.04 11.00 -6.49
N SER A 28 -32.54 11.80 -7.45
CA SER A 28 -33.90 11.64 -7.98
C SER A 28 -34.08 10.32 -8.74
N GLU A 29 -33.11 9.93 -9.58
CA GLU A 29 -33.11 8.64 -10.27
C GLU A 29 -33.03 7.48 -9.27
N HIS A 30 -32.27 7.64 -8.20
CA HIS A 30 -32.20 6.68 -7.10
C HIS A 30 -33.55 6.51 -6.40
N GLU A 31 -34.22 7.61 -6.03
CA GLU A 31 -35.57 7.57 -5.42
C GLU A 31 -36.60 6.93 -6.34
N LEU A 32 -36.54 7.20 -7.65
CA LEU A 32 -37.43 6.59 -8.64
C LEU A 32 -37.16 5.09 -8.85
N LYS A 33 -35.88 4.69 -8.82
CA LYS A 33 -35.47 3.30 -9.05
C LYS A 33 -35.62 2.43 -7.80
N HIS A 34 -35.49 3.03 -6.62
CA HIS A 34 -35.54 2.37 -5.32
C HIS A 34 -36.65 2.99 -4.46
N ALA A 35 -37.89 2.64 -4.78
CA ALA A 35 -39.07 3.09 -4.02
C ALA A 35 -39.05 2.64 -2.55
N GLU A 36 -38.34 1.55 -2.26
CA GLU A 36 -38.02 1.09 -0.90
C GLU A 36 -36.50 1.14 -0.69
N HIS A 37 -36.06 2.03 0.19
CA HIS A 37 -34.68 2.10 0.68
C HIS A 37 -34.63 2.11 2.20
N ILE A 38 -33.47 1.73 2.75
CA ILE A 38 -33.19 1.68 4.19
C ILE A 38 -31.83 2.31 4.46
N SER A 39 -31.65 2.95 5.61
CA SER A 39 -30.31 3.38 6.02
C SER A 39 -29.41 2.18 6.36
N LEU A 40 -28.09 2.35 6.25
CA LEU A 40 -27.13 1.34 6.70
C LEU A 40 -27.22 1.12 8.21
N GLY A 41 -27.46 2.18 8.99
CA GLY A 41 -27.69 2.08 10.43
C GLY A 41 -28.86 1.15 10.76
N GLU A 42 -30.04 1.45 10.23
CA GLU A 42 -31.25 0.63 10.45
C GLU A 42 -31.07 -0.80 9.93
N TYR A 43 -30.42 -0.97 8.78
CA TYR A 43 -30.13 -2.30 8.24
C TYR A 43 -29.24 -3.11 9.19
N ILE A 44 -28.16 -2.52 9.73
CA ILE A 44 -27.28 -3.20 10.69
C ILE A 44 -28.03 -3.53 11.98
N ASP A 45 -28.85 -2.61 12.48
CA ASP A 45 -29.66 -2.82 13.69
C ASP A 45 -30.65 -3.98 13.50
N GLN A 46 -31.34 -4.04 12.35
CA GLN A 46 -32.18 -5.19 11.98
C GLN A 46 -31.37 -6.49 11.91
N VAL A 47 -30.19 -6.45 11.30
CA VAL A 47 -29.30 -7.62 11.23
C VAL A 47 -28.95 -8.14 12.62
N GLN A 48 -28.65 -7.25 13.56
CA GLN A 48 -28.29 -7.60 14.94
C GLN A 48 -29.48 -8.10 15.76
N VAL A 49 -30.65 -7.46 15.65
CA VAL A 49 -31.87 -7.85 16.38
C VAL A 49 -32.31 -9.26 16.00
N ASP A 50 -32.21 -9.65 14.72
CA ASP A 50 -32.62 -10.99 14.27
C ASP A 50 -31.51 -12.06 14.47
N GLY A 51 -30.58 -11.85 15.41
CA GLY A 51 -29.59 -12.85 15.82
C GLY A 51 -28.18 -12.69 15.23
N GLY A 52 -27.94 -11.69 14.38
CA GLY A 52 -26.60 -11.29 13.93
C GLY A 52 -25.75 -12.36 13.24
N PHE A 53 -24.44 -12.11 13.19
CA PHE A 53 -23.42 -13.10 12.85
C PHE A 53 -22.58 -13.42 14.09
N PRO A 54 -22.10 -14.67 14.24
CA PRO A 54 -21.17 -15.00 15.30
C PRO A 54 -19.91 -14.14 15.20
N ASP A 55 -19.50 -13.53 16.33
CA ASP A 55 -18.21 -12.88 16.43
C ASP A 55 -17.11 -13.94 16.38
N VAL A 56 -16.52 -14.10 15.19
CA VAL A 56 -15.40 -15.00 15.03
C VAL A 56 -14.08 -14.32 15.40
N LEU A 57 -13.97 -13.00 15.32
CA LEU A 57 -12.68 -12.30 15.38
C LEU A 57 -12.10 -12.26 16.80
N SER A 58 -12.94 -12.17 17.83
CA SER A 58 -12.50 -12.19 19.24
C SER A 58 -11.95 -13.55 19.69
N ASP A 59 -12.35 -14.64 19.02
CA ASP A 59 -11.92 -15.98 19.41
C ASP A 59 -10.44 -16.22 19.07
N THR A 60 -9.67 -16.63 20.09
CA THR A 60 -8.24 -16.94 19.99
C THR A 60 -7.97 -18.34 19.45
N THR A 61 -9.02 -19.12 19.17
CA THR A 61 -8.95 -20.51 18.70
C THR A 61 -9.64 -20.71 17.36
N ILE A 62 -9.39 -21.88 16.74
CA ILE A 62 -10.13 -22.34 15.57
C ILE A 62 -11.44 -22.94 16.06
N ALA A 63 -12.54 -22.49 15.48
CA ALA A 63 -13.85 -23.05 15.75
C ALA A 63 -13.88 -24.56 15.45
N ARG A 64 -14.40 -25.31 16.39
CA ARG A 64 -14.63 -26.75 16.31
C ARG A 64 -15.96 -27.04 15.65
N ARG A 65 -16.16 -28.30 15.27
CA ARG A 65 -17.43 -28.76 14.73
C ARG A 65 -18.55 -28.59 15.76
N GLU A 66 -18.24 -28.81 17.03
CA GLU A 66 -19.18 -28.66 18.15
C GLU A 66 -19.68 -27.22 18.32
N ASP A 67 -18.87 -26.22 17.98
CA ASP A 67 -19.26 -24.80 18.08
C ASP A 67 -20.36 -24.44 17.08
N ASN A 68 -20.51 -25.26 16.02
CA ASN A 68 -21.56 -25.15 15.00
C ASN A 68 -21.76 -23.72 14.47
N LEU A 69 -20.69 -22.93 14.29
CA LEU A 69 -20.79 -21.53 13.82
C LEU A 69 -21.60 -21.41 12.52
N ALA A 70 -21.46 -22.38 11.62
CA ALA A 70 -22.22 -22.43 10.39
C ALA A 70 -23.73 -22.63 10.62
N GLY A 71 -24.14 -23.29 11.69
CA GLY A 71 -25.53 -23.47 12.09
C GLY A 71 -26.05 -22.38 13.05
N GLN A 72 -25.20 -21.49 13.56
CA GLN A 72 -25.63 -20.36 14.41
C GLN A 72 -26.41 -19.30 13.62
N THR A 73 -26.16 -19.21 12.31
CA THR A 73 -26.94 -18.37 11.38
C THR A 73 -27.48 -19.27 10.26
N SER A 74 -28.80 -19.28 10.05
CA SER A 74 -29.44 -20.12 9.03
C SER A 74 -28.98 -19.77 7.62
N ALA A 75 -29.15 -20.69 6.66
CA ALA A 75 -28.77 -20.45 5.26
C ALA A 75 -29.63 -19.32 4.65
N GLU A 76 -30.91 -19.31 5.00
CA GLU A 76 -31.88 -18.28 4.65
C GLU A 76 -31.42 -16.92 5.17
N ARG A 77 -31.00 -16.86 6.44
CA ARG A 77 -30.53 -15.60 7.04
C ARG A 77 -29.22 -15.11 6.43
N LYS A 78 -28.27 -16.01 6.11
CA LYS A 78 -27.06 -15.62 5.38
C LYS A 78 -27.40 -15.02 4.02
N ARG A 79 -28.35 -15.62 3.29
CA ARG A 79 -28.82 -15.09 2.01
C ARG A 79 -29.42 -13.71 2.20
N GLU A 80 -30.29 -13.52 3.18
CA GLU A 80 -30.88 -12.20 3.49
C GLU A 80 -29.81 -11.15 3.76
N ILE A 81 -28.79 -11.45 4.56
CA ILE A 81 -27.76 -10.46 4.91
C ILE A 81 -26.83 -10.13 3.73
N TYR A 82 -26.44 -11.12 2.91
CA TYR A 82 -25.51 -10.85 1.79
C TYR A 82 -26.20 -10.34 0.52
N THR A 83 -27.49 -10.61 0.35
CA THR A 83 -28.22 -10.28 -0.90
C THR A 83 -29.38 -9.32 -0.70
N GLY A 84 -29.81 -9.08 0.54
CA GLY A 84 -31.04 -8.34 0.85
C GLY A 84 -32.33 -9.09 0.54
N ILE A 85 -32.26 -10.32 -0.01
CA ILE A 85 -33.45 -11.07 -0.44
C ILE A 85 -34.08 -11.77 0.77
N SER A 86 -35.27 -11.31 1.16
CA SER A 86 -36.07 -11.88 2.24
C SER A 86 -36.50 -13.32 1.96
N SER A 87 -36.42 -14.20 2.96
CA SER A 87 -37.01 -15.54 2.90
C SER A 87 -38.54 -15.52 2.93
N VAL A 88 -39.13 -14.46 3.50
CA VAL A 88 -40.59 -14.27 3.58
C VAL A 88 -41.15 -13.74 2.26
N THR A 89 -40.39 -12.90 1.56
CA THR A 89 -40.79 -12.26 0.29
C THR A 89 -39.68 -12.39 -0.77
N PRO A 90 -39.38 -13.62 -1.23
CA PRO A 90 -38.22 -13.89 -2.10
C PRO A 90 -38.32 -13.27 -3.50
N ASP A 91 -39.54 -12.96 -3.95
CA ASP A 91 -39.81 -12.34 -5.25
C ASP A 91 -39.86 -10.80 -5.18
N ALA A 92 -39.83 -10.22 -3.96
CA ALA A 92 -39.73 -8.79 -3.79
C ALA A 92 -38.29 -8.33 -4.09
N PRO A 93 -38.11 -7.17 -4.75
CA PRO A 93 -36.78 -6.61 -4.90
C PRO A 93 -36.19 -6.30 -3.52
N PRO A 94 -34.89 -6.58 -3.29
CA PRO A 94 -34.25 -6.25 -2.02
C PRO A 94 -34.24 -4.73 -1.81
N ALA A 95 -34.47 -4.30 -0.57
CA ALA A 95 -34.36 -2.89 -0.20
C ALA A 95 -32.95 -2.38 -0.47
N HIS A 96 -32.85 -1.16 -1.02
CA HIS A 96 -31.55 -0.55 -1.27
C HIS A 96 -30.99 0.05 0.04
N ILE A 97 -29.75 -0.30 0.40
CA ILE A 97 -29.03 0.37 1.50
C ILE A 97 -28.57 1.75 1.02
N CYS A 98 -29.30 2.80 1.37
CA CYS A 98 -29.06 4.16 0.92
C CYS A 98 -28.22 4.93 1.94
N LEU A 99 -26.95 5.20 1.60
CA LEU A 99 -26.06 5.94 2.49
C LEU A 99 -26.38 7.43 2.56
N ALA A 100 -27.15 7.95 1.60
CA ALA A 100 -27.62 9.34 1.64
C ALA A 100 -28.60 9.58 2.81
N VAL A 101 -29.38 8.57 3.20
CA VAL A 101 -30.27 8.64 4.39
C VAL A 101 -29.46 8.79 5.68
N ASP A 102 -28.31 8.12 5.74
CA ASP A 102 -27.37 8.19 6.87
C ASP A 102 -26.50 9.44 6.88
N HIS A 103 -26.46 10.19 5.79
CA HIS A 103 -25.49 11.26 5.62
C HIS A 103 -25.75 12.41 6.59
N GLN A 104 -24.85 12.58 7.56
CA GLN A 104 -24.87 13.74 8.45
C GLN A 104 -24.22 14.94 7.74
N ARG A 105 -24.99 16.01 7.55
CA ARG A 105 -24.49 17.33 7.12
C ARG A 105 -23.82 18.03 8.31
N GLU A 106 -22.92 18.98 8.04
CA GLU A 106 -22.40 19.97 9.01
C GLU A 106 -21.32 19.49 10.00
N ARG A 107 -20.21 18.95 9.52
CA ARG A 107 -18.99 18.87 10.35
C ARG A 107 -17.74 19.37 9.65
N PRO A 108 -16.94 20.22 10.32
CA PRO A 108 -15.75 20.78 9.72
C PRO A 108 -14.76 19.67 9.36
N THR A 109 -14.32 19.68 8.11
CA THR A 109 -13.19 18.89 7.64
C THR A 109 -11.97 19.78 7.49
N GLY A 110 -10.79 19.19 7.59
CA GLY A 110 -9.52 19.82 7.30
C GLY A 110 -8.86 19.07 6.16
N VAL A 111 -8.10 19.80 5.35
CA VAL A 111 -7.31 19.22 4.28
C VAL A 111 -5.83 19.28 4.65
N THR A 112 -5.13 18.18 4.43
CA THR A 112 -3.67 18.12 4.53
C THR A 112 -3.06 17.53 3.27
N PHE A 113 -1.83 17.92 2.99
CA PHE A 113 -0.99 17.37 1.94
C PHE A 113 0.17 16.58 2.55
N ASP A 114 0.60 15.53 1.85
CA ASP A 114 1.78 14.77 2.18
C ASP A 114 2.42 14.17 0.92
N ILE A 115 3.64 13.67 1.09
CA ILE A 115 4.27 12.73 0.16
C ILE A 115 4.25 11.36 0.82
N ASP A 116 3.64 10.36 0.21
CA ASP A 116 3.58 9.00 0.78
C ASP A 116 4.85 8.20 0.49
N SER A 117 5.27 8.28 -0.77
CA SER A 117 6.31 7.42 -1.29
C SER A 117 7.02 8.10 -2.45
N ILE A 118 8.24 7.65 -2.68
CA ILE A 118 9.13 8.13 -3.73
C ILE A 118 9.79 6.91 -4.34
N VAL A 119 9.87 6.87 -5.66
CA VAL A 119 10.47 5.74 -6.36
C VAL A 119 11.03 6.15 -7.71
N GLY A 120 12.23 5.69 -8.02
CA GLY A 120 12.84 5.92 -9.32
C GLY A 120 14.29 5.50 -9.39
N PHE A 121 14.93 5.76 -10.52
CA PHE A 121 16.32 5.34 -10.74
C PHE A 121 17.32 6.47 -10.54
N ALA A 122 18.52 6.10 -10.12
CA ALA A 122 19.68 6.97 -10.04
C ALA A 122 20.82 6.43 -10.92
N GLU A 123 21.61 7.35 -11.47
CA GLU A 123 22.73 7.04 -12.37
C GLU A 123 24.04 6.81 -11.61
N SER A 124 24.10 7.21 -10.33
CA SER A 124 25.29 7.08 -9.47
C SER A 124 24.95 6.99 -8.00
N LEU A 125 25.81 6.32 -7.22
CA LEU A 125 25.77 6.35 -5.76
C LEU A 125 26.02 7.75 -5.17
N ALA A 126 26.57 8.67 -5.97
CA ALA A 126 26.73 10.08 -5.63
C ALA A 126 25.40 10.78 -5.30
N VAL A 127 24.25 10.18 -5.67
CA VAL A 127 22.92 10.62 -5.23
C VAL A 127 22.82 10.78 -3.70
N ALA A 128 23.60 10.03 -2.93
CA ALA A 128 23.59 10.05 -1.47
C ALA A 128 24.57 11.07 -0.87
N LYS A 129 24.12 12.33 -0.69
CA LYS A 129 24.96 13.46 -0.26
C LYS A 129 25.66 13.27 1.08
N LEU A 130 25.02 12.55 2.01
CA LEU A 130 25.54 12.35 3.37
C LEU A 130 26.12 10.94 3.59
N GLY A 131 26.21 10.13 2.54
CA GLY A 131 26.66 8.75 2.61
C GLY A 131 25.53 7.73 2.77
N VAL A 132 25.90 6.46 2.91
CA VAL A 132 24.98 5.33 2.94
C VAL A 132 25.23 4.45 4.16
N ARG A 133 24.17 4.08 4.87
CA ARG A 133 24.16 2.95 5.81
C ARG A 133 24.02 1.66 5.00
N TRP A 134 25.16 1.07 4.66
CA TRP A 134 25.31 -0.10 3.81
C TRP A 134 25.00 -1.40 4.53
N ASN A 135 24.24 -2.29 3.88
CA ASN A 135 23.87 -3.61 4.37
C ASN A 135 24.74 -4.69 3.70
N PRO A 136 25.67 -5.35 4.40
CA PRO A 136 26.57 -6.34 3.80
C PRO A 136 25.89 -7.70 3.49
N THR A 137 24.62 -7.89 3.85
CA THR A 137 23.86 -9.13 3.67
C THR A 137 22.52 -8.89 2.97
N GLN A 138 21.98 -9.93 2.32
CA GLN A 138 20.66 -9.89 1.68
C GLN A 138 19.55 -10.09 2.72
N MET A 139 18.93 -9.00 3.18
CA MET A 139 17.88 -9.04 4.20
C MET A 139 16.49 -9.32 3.59
N PRO A 140 15.82 -10.44 3.92
CA PRO A 140 14.53 -10.81 3.30
C PRO A 140 13.39 -9.81 3.53
N VAL A 141 13.44 -9.04 4.62
CA VAL A 141 12.41 -8.05 5.00
C VAL A 141 12.48 -6.75 4.20
N SER A 142 13.46 -6.62 3.30
CA SER A 142 13.65 -5.41 2.50
C SER A 142 13.44 -5.67 1.01
N ASP A 143 13.09 -6.89 0.61
CA ASP A 143 12.88 -7.25 -0.79
C ASP A 143 11.64 -6.55 -1.37
N LEU A 144 11.71 -6.23 -2.65
CA LEU A 144 10.60 -5.70 -3.42
C LEU A 144 9.62 -6.83 -3.72
N HIS A 145 8.41 -6.74 -3.18
CA HIS A 145 7.39 -7.79 -3.29
C HIS A 145 6.19 -7.44 -4.16
N SER A 146 6.04 -6.18 -4.58
CA SER A 146 4.86 -5.69 -5.28
C SER A 146 5.23 -4.71 -6.41
N SER A 147 4.30 -4.53 -7.34
CA SER A 147 4.47 -3.60 -8.45
C SER A 147 4.75 -2.18 -7.95
N LEU A 148 5.76 -1.55 -8.57
CA LEU A 148 6.08 -0.14 -8.37
C LEU A 148 5.42 0.74 -9.44
N HIS A 149 4.64 0.15 -10.36
CA HIS A 149 3.98 0.85 -11.49
C HIS A 149 4.93 1.63 -12.43
N LEU A 150 6.23 1.44 -12.26
CA LEU A 150 7.27 1.89 -13.18
C LEU A 150 7.20 1.12 -14.50
N ASP A 151 7.79 1.70 -15.55
CA ASP A 151 7.95 0.97 -16.79
C ASP A 151 8.80 -0.30 -16.55
N PRO A 152 8.40 -1.44 -17.11
CA PRO A 152 9.20 -2.66 -17.04
C PRO A 152 10.62 -2.43 -17.58
N LEU A 153 11.61 -3.07 -16.94
CA LEU A 153 12.98 -3.06 -17.46
C LEU A 153 13.25 -4.30 -18.29
N ARG A 154 14.11 -4.14 -19.28
CA ARG A 154 14.54 -5.23 -20.14
C ARG A 154 15.49 -6.14 -19.37
N VAL A 155 15.15 -7.41 -19.27
CA VAL A 155 15.98 -8.45 -18.66
C VAL A 155 16.52 -9.41 -19.71
N HIS A 156 17.60 -10.10 -19.36
CA HIS A 156 18.27 -11.09 -20.19
C HIS A 156 18.25 -12.43 -19.48
N HIS A 157 17.80 -13.47 -20.17
CA HIS A 157 17.94 -14.84 -19.67
C HIS A 157 18.25 -15.80 -20.81
N THR A 158 18.90 -16.91 -20.46
CA THR A 158 19.15 -18.01 -21.38
C THR A 158 18.13 -19.10 -21.10
N GLY A 159 17.29 -19.40 -22.09
CA GLY A 159 16.29 -20.45 -21.99
C GLY A 159 16.92 -21.84 -21.88
N SER A 160 16.13 -22.85 -21.53
CA SER A 160 16.57 -24.26 -21.44
C SER A 160 17.13 -24.82 -22.76
N ASN A 161 16.79 -24.17 -23.88
CA ASN A 161 17.31 -24.45 -25.22
C ASN A 161 18.67 -23.79 -25.53
N GLY A 162 19.29 -23.09 -24.56
CA GLY A 162 20.55 -22.36 -24.73
C GLY A 162 20.44 -21.04 -25.50
N ARG A 163 19.23 -20.60 -25.88
CA ARG A 163 19.02 -19.34 -26.60
C ARG A 163 18.87 -18.19 -25.61
N THR A 164 19.46 -17.05 -25.94
CA THR A 164 19.26 -15.81 -25.19
C THR A 164 17.93 -15.17 -25.58
N HIS A 165 17.13 -14.85 -24.57
CA HIS A 165 15.84 -14.16 -24.70
C HIS A 165 15.91 -12.80 -24.01
N HIS A 166 15.17 -11.84 -24.58
CA HIS A 166 14.99 -10.52 -24.00
C HIS A 166 13.51 -10.33 -23.69
N VAL A 167 13.20 -10.06 -22.43
CA VAL A 167 11.81 -9.90 -21.96
C VAL A 167 11.73 -8.64 -21.11
N GLN A 168 10.56 -8.01 -21.08
CA GLN A 168 10.26 -6.90 -20.21
C GLN A 168 9.74 -7.45 -18.87
N GLN A 169 10.33 -7.04 -17.76
CA GLN A 169 9.92 -7.49 -16.42
C GLN A 169 9.63 -6.30 -15.50
N PRO A 170 8.56 -6.38 -14.69
CA PRO A 170 8.34 -5.45 -13.59
C PRO A 170 9.54 -5.40 -12.65
N VAL A 171 9.85 -4.22 -12.13
CA VAL A 171 11.06 -3.98 -11.30
C VAL A 171 11.19 -4.95 -10.11
N HIS A 172 10.09 -5.27 -9.43
CA HIS A 172 10.10 -6.18 -8.27
C HIS A 172 10.41 -7.64 -8.62
N ASN A 173 10.28 -8.03 -9.89
CA ASN A 173 10.63 -9.37 -10.38
C ASN A 173 12.09 -9.48 -10.81
N ILE A 174 12.80 -8.36 -10.88
CA ILE A 174 14.21 -8.34 -11.26
C ILE A 174 15.04 -8.71 -10.03
N PRO A 175 16.05 -9.60 -10.17
CA PRO A 175 16.93 -9.94 -9.07
C PRO A 175 17.57 -8.69 -8.48
N HIS A 176 17.51 -8.53 -7.16
CA HIS A 176 17.98 -7.33 -6.51
C HIS A 176 18.56 -7.57 -5.13
N TYR A 177 19.28 -6.56 -4.67
CA TYR A 177 19.90 -6.50 -3.36
C TYR A 177 19.68 -5.11 -2.77
N THR A 178 19.20 -5.07 -1.53
CA THR A 178 19.05 -3.82 -0.77
C THR A 178 20.44 -3.35 -0.32
N PHE A 179 21.06 -2.48 -1.12
CA PHE A 179 22.39 -1.95 -0.86
C PHE A 179 22.46 -1.25 0.50
N GLY A 180 21.48 -0.41 0.83
CA GLY A 180 21.52 0.33 2.08
C GLY A 180 20.43 1.37 2.18
N ARG A 181 20.59 2.26 3.16
CA ARG A 181 19.71 3.41 3.40
C ARG A 181 20.50 4.69 3.44
N LEU A 182 19.88 5.81 3.07
CA LEU A 182 20.54 7.10 3.09
C LEU A 182 20.80 7.57 4.52
N ILE A 183 21.96 8.17 4.74
CA ILE A 183 22.27 8.83 6.01
C ILE A 183 21.52 10.16 6.09
N GLY A 184 20.87 10.42 7.23
CA GLY A 184 20.06 11.61 7.44
C GLY A 184 18.63 11.51 6.89
N PHE A 185 18.32 10.44 6.15
CA PHE A 185 16.95 10.11 5.73
C PHE A 185 16.80 8.59 5.49
N GLU A 186 16.87 7.81 6.57
CA GLU A 186 16.92 6.34 6.55
C GLU A 186 15.63 5.64 6.09
N ASP A 187 14.56 6.39 5.83
CA ASP A 187 13.36 5.89 5.16
C ASP A 187 13.58 5.69 3.65
N ILE A 188 14.62 6.30 3.07
CA ILE A 188 15.04 6.07 1.69
C ILE A 188 16.04 4.90 1.63
N SER A 189 15.68 3.88 0.87
CA SER A 189 16.49 2.70 0.60
C SER A 189 17.04 2.74 -0.83
N LEU A 190 18.27 2.24 -0.98
CA LEU A 190 18.94 2.04 -2.26
C LEU A 190 18.99 0.56 -2.58
N TYR A 191 18.62 0.22 -3.80
CA TYR A 191 18.62 -1.14 -4.33
C TYR A 191 19.51 -1.23 -5.55
N PHE A 192 20.29 -2.30 -5.65
CA PHE A 192 20.91 -2.69 -6.91
C PHE A 192 20.04 -3.74 -7.59
N LEU A 193 19.62 -3.43 -8.81
CA LEU A 193 18.88 -4.34 -9.69
C LEU A 193 19.85 -4.99 -10.67
N PHE A 194 19.69 -6.28 -10.94
CA PHE A 194 20.56 -7.08 -11.81
C PHE A 194 19.78 -7.71 -12.97
N PRO A 195 19.50 -6.97 -14.07
CA PRO A 195 18.67 -7.44 -15.17
C PRO A 195 19.19 -8.69 -15.88
N ARG A 196 20.50 -8.96 -15.83
CA ARG A 196 21.15 -10.11 -16.47
C ARG A 196 21.27 -11.35 -15.57
N LEU A 197 20.82 -11.27 -14.33
CA LEU A 197 20.70 -12.41 -13.42
C LEU A 197 19.27 -12.96 -13.38
N TYR A 198 18.35 -12.41 -14.17
CA TYR A 198 16.98 -12.88 -14.24
C TYR A 198 16.92 -14.33 -14.74
N ARG A 199 16.11 -15.14 -14.07
CA ARG A 199 15.94 -16.56 -14.32
C ARG A 199 14.45 -16.88 -14.22
N GLU A 200 13.86 -17.40 -15.30
CA GLU A 200 12.42 -17.65 -15.37
C GLU A 200 11.96 -18.70 -14.35
N GLU A 201 12.83 -19.66 -14.00
CA GLU A 201 12.54 -20.69 -13.01
C GLU A 201 12.61 -20.18 -11.56
N GLN A 202 13.12 -18.98 -11.33
CA GLN A 202 13.33 -18.45 -9.99
C GLN A 202 12.08 -17.74 -9.48
N GLN A 203 11.48 -18.27 -8.41
CA GLN A 203 10.26 -17.72 -7.81
C GLN A 203 10.47 -16.50 -6.90
N SER A 204 11.73 -16.15 -6.62
CA SER A 204 12.11 -15.04 -5.74
C SER A 204 13.04 -14.09 -6.48
N SER A 205 12.92 -12.80 -6.21
CA SER A 205 13.81 -11.76 -6.72
C SER A 205 15.09 -11.59 -5.88
N ARG A 206 15.33 -12.44 -4.88
CA ARG A 206 16.60 -12.49 -4.15
C ARG A 206 17.71 -13.08 -5.04
N LEU A 207 18.95 -12.59 -4.91
CA LEU A 207 20.10 -13.19 -5.59
C LEU A 207 20.42 -14.57 -4.99
N ARG A 208 20.82 -15.53 -5.84
CA ARG A 208 21.37 -16.80 -5.35
C ARG A 208 22.65 -16.51 -4.55
N ASP A 209 22.90 -17.29 -3.51
CA ASP A 209 24.07 -17.09 -2.64
C ASP A 209 25.40 -17.11 -3.42
N ASP A 210 25.50 -17.91 -4.49
CA ASP A 210 26.70 -17.94 -5.34
C ASP A 210 26.87 -16.64 -6.15
N ASP A 211 25.79 -16.11 -6.75
CA ASP A 211 25.85 -14.83 -7.47
C ASP A 211 26.21 -13.70 -6.50
N PHE A 212 25.59 -13.68 -5.31
CA PHE A 212 25.84 -12.65 -4.31
C PHE A 212 27.24 -12.76 -3.70
N ARG A 213 27.81 -13.98 -3.55
CA ARG A 213 29.20 -14.18 -3.15
C ARG A 213 30.15 -13.55 -4.17
N VAL A 214 29.96 -13.82 -5.46
CA VAL A 214 30.80 -13.22 -6.53
C VAL A 214 30.65 -11.71 -6.53
N TRP A 215 29.42 -11.19 -6.45
CA TRP A 215 29.15 -9.75 -6.37
C TRP A 215 29.89 -9.10 -5.20
N MET A 216 29.77 -9.66 -4.00
CA MET A 216 30.39 -9.12 -2.80
C MET A 216 31.91 -9.20 -2.85
N ASP A 217 32.46 -10.39 -3.09
CA ASP A 217 33.90 -10.66 -2.91
C ASP A 217 34.75 -10.14 -4.05
N GLN A 218 34.19 -10.06 -5.27
CA GLN A 218 34.96 -9.73 -6.48
C GLN A 218 34.60 -8.38 -7.10
N VAL A 219 33.46 -7.76 -6.71
CA VAL A 219 33.03 -6.48 -7.27
C VAL A 219 32.88 -5.42 -6.18
N LEU A 220 31.94 -5.59 -5.24
CA LEU A 220 31.55 -4.54 -4.31
C LEU A 220 32.59 -4.27 -3.21
N LEU A 221 33.05 -5.30 -2.49
CA LEU A 221 34.04 -5.13 -1.43
C LEU A 221 35.37 -4.57 -1.96
N PRO A 222 35.95 -5.10 -3.07
CA PRO A 222 37.16 -4.52 -3.64
C PRO A 222 37.00 -3.03 -3.97
N ALA A 223 35.87 -2.61 -4.56
CA ALA A 223 35.60 -1.21 -4.86
C ALA A 223 35.53 -0.36 -3.57
N ILE A 224 34.85 -0.84 -2.52
CA ILE A 224 34.77 -0.15 -1.23
C ILE A 224 36.17 -0.03 -0.59
N TYR A 225 36.92 -1.12 -0.49
CA TYR A 225 38.24 -1.14 0.15
C TYR A 225 39.29 -0.31 -0.61
N GLN A 226 39.14 -0.16 -1.93
CA GLN A 226 40.02 0.67 -2.74
C GLN A 226 39.82 2.17 -2.50
N HIS A 227 38.59 2.59 -2.16
CA HIS A 227 38.21 4.01 -2.14
C HIS A 227 37.85 4.56 -0.74
N CYS A 228 37.75 3.70 0.27
CA CYS A 228 37.54 4.11 1.66
C CYS A 228 38.84 4.04 2.47
N GLU A 229 38.98 4.88 3.50
CA GLU A 229 40.16 4.89 4.35
C GLU A 229 40.35 3.59 5.14
N GLY A 230 41.62 3.19 5.34
CA GLY A 230 42.01 2.03 6.15
C GLY A 230 41.42 2.04 7.56
N SER A 231 41.35 3.23 8.17
CA SER A 231 40.75 3.49 9.49
C SER A 231 39.26 3.14 9.57
N LEU A 232 38.58 3.16 8.42
CA LEU A 232 37.15 2.88 8.31
C LEU A 232 36.93 1.41 7.93
N VAL A 233 37.60 0.95 6.88
CA VAL A 233 37.40 -0.41 6.33
C VAL A 233 37.92 -1.52 7.25
N GLN A 234 38.76 -1.21 8.25
CA GLN A 234 39.12 -2.17 9.30
C GLN A 234 37.91 -2.70 10.10
N HIS A 235 36.79 -1.96 10.09
CA HIS A 235 35.54 -2.36 10.74
C HIS A 235 34.58 -3.10 9.81
N TYR A 236 34.87 -3.15 8.51
CA TYR A 236 34.00 -3.77 7.51
C TYR A 236 34.28 -5.27 7.40
N PRO A 237 33.30 -6.06 6.91
CA PRO A 237 33.54 -7.46 6.62
C PRO A 237 34.47 -7.59 5.42
N SER A 238 35.33 -8.60 5.49
CA SER A 238 36.33 -8.90 4.47
C SER A 238 35.80 -9.81 3.34
N SER A 239 34.59 -10.36 3.49
CA SER A 239 33.96 -11.23 2.49
C SER A 239 32.46 -11.41 2.74
N PHE A 240 31.77 -12.01 1.77
CA PHE A 240 30.42 -12.53 1.88
C PHE A 240 30.26 -13.47 3.08
N ASP A 241 31.15 -14.46 3.24
CA ASP A 241 31.06 -15.42 4.34
C ASP A 241 31.28 -14.76 5.70
N HIS A 242 32.23 -13.82 5.81
CA HIS A 242 32.43 -13.03 7.02
C HIS A 242 31.16 -12.25 7.38
N SER A 243 30.54 -11.59 6.40
CA SER A 243 29.26 -10.87 6.57
C SER A 243 28.15 -11.80 7.07
N ARG A 244 28.00 -12.97 6.46
CA ARG A 244 26.97 -13.96 6.79
C ARG A 244 27.17 -14.56 8.18
N PHE A 245 28.40 -14.91 8.56
CA PHE A 245 28.69 -15.46 9.88
C PHE A 245 28.46 -14.41 10.97
N ASN A 246 28.88 -13.16 10.75
CA ASN A 246 28.60 -12.08 11.71
C ASN A 246 27.09 -11.86 11.85
N ALA A 247 26.33 -11.86 10.75
CA ALA A 247 24.88 -11.69 10.80
C ALA A 247 24.17 -12.85 11.52
N THR A 248 24.72 -14.07 11.53
CA THR A 248 24.09 -15.22 12.20
C THR A 248 24.64 -15.51 13.60
N ALA A 249 25.77 -14.92 13.98
CA ALA A 249 26.48 -15.14 15.25
C ALA A 249 25.54 -15.10 16.46
N ARG A 250 24.81 -14.01 16.67
CA ARG A 250 23.85 -13.89 17.80
C ARG A 250 22.79 -14.99 17.78
N GLY A 251 22.32 -15.35 16.59
CA GLY A 251 21.28 -16.36 16.41
C GLY A 251 21.80 -17.78 16.57
N VAL A 252 23.07 -18.07 16.30
CA VAL A 252 23.68 -19.42 16.30
C VAL A 252 24.49 -19.68 17.57
N GLU A 253 25.39 -18.78 17.93
CA GLU A 253 26.36 -18.96 19.02
C GLU A 253 25.72 -18.87 20.40
N MET A 254 24.64 -18.09 20.54
CA MET A 254 23.90 -17.94 21.81
C MET A 254 22.80 -19.00 22.00
N ARG A 255 22.73 -20.03 21.14
CA ARG A 255 21.70 -21.09 21.25
C ARG A 255 22.04 -22.07 22.37
N SER A 256 21.13 -22.19 23.34
CA SER A 256 21.18 -23.20 24.41
C SER A 256 20.04 -24.22 24.36
N ARG A 257 19.04 -24.05 23.46
CA ARG A 257 17.88 -24.96 23.29
C ARG A 257 17.54 -25.14 21.80
N ARG A 258 17.00 -26.31 21.44
CA ARG A 258 16.52 -26.62 20.07
C ARG A 258 15.17 -25.95 19.81
N VAL A 259 15.13 -24.85 19.05
CA VAL A 259 13.92 -24.37 18.35
C VAL A 259 14.32 -23.68 17.04
N ASP A 260 13.47 -23.83 16.02
CA ASP A 260 13.51 -23.40 14.60
C ASP A 260 14.80 -23.68 13.80
N PRO A 261 14.71 -24.28 12.59
CA PRO A 261 15.87 -24.62 11.77
C PRO A 261 16.59 -23.40 11.17
N VAL A 262 15.93 -22.23 11.12
CA VAL A 262 16.48 -21.01 10.51
C VAL A 262 17.12 -20.12 11.59
N ALA A 263 18.40 -19.78 11.40
CA ALA A 263 19.08 -18.83 12.26
C ALA A 263 18.47 -17.44 12.12
N ARG A 264 18.08 -16.81 13.24
CA ARG A 264 17.71 -15.39 13.24
C ARG A 264 18.96 -14.57 12.91
N GLU A 265 18.93 -13.88 11.78
CA GLU A 265 19.97 -12.93 11.40
C GLU A 265 19.83 -11.60 12.16
N GLN A 266 20.93 -11.10 12.73
CA GLN A 266 21.02 -9.75 13.24
C GLN A 266 21.33 -8.78 12.10
N ARG A 267 20.76 -7.58 12.18
CA ARG A 267 20.97 -6.51 11.20
C ARG A 267 22.29 -5.80 11.51
N LEU A 268 23.30 -6.06 10.70
CA LEU A 268 24.57 -5.33 10.74
C LEU A 268 24.61 -4.39 9.56
N PHE A 269 25.14 -3.19 9.78
CA PHE A 269 25.30 -2.18 8.75
C PHE A 269 26.55 -1.35 9.00
N TYR A 270 27.11 -0.78 7.94
CA TYR A 270 28.32 0.03 8.00
C TYR A 270 28.11 1.35 7.25
N PHE A 271 28.74 2.42 7.75
CA PHE A 271 28.66 3.74 7.11
C PHE A 271 29.63 3.80 5.94
N LEU A 272 29.15 4.09 4.73
CA LEU A 272 29.97 4.45 3.56
C LEU A 272 29.98 5.97 3.38
N PRO A 273 31.17 6.60 3.32
CA PRO A 273 31.29 8.05 3.27
C PRO A 273 30.93 8.60 1.88
N PRO A 274 30.29 9.79 1.80
CA PRO A 274 29.81 10.35 0.54
C PRO A 274 30.93 10.55 -0.50
N ASP A 275 32.12 10.98 -0.06
CA ASP A 275 33.26 11.26 -0.95
C ASP A 275 33.76 10.01 -1.70
N ALA A 276 33.55 8.81 -1.15
CA ALA A 276 33.95 7.56 -1.79
C ALA A 276 32.90 7.03 -2.77
N LEU A 277 31.62 7.37 -2.60
CA LEU A 277 30.51 6.78 -3.35
C LEU A 277 30.63 6.93 -4.88
N PRO A 278 30.99 8.09 -5.45
CA PRO A 278 31.16 8.22 -6.90
C PRO A 278 32.25 7.29 -7.44
N LEU A 279 33.37 7.16 -6.72
CA LEU A 279 34.50 6.32 -7.11
C LEU A 279 34.17 4.83 -6.97
N VAL A 280 33.49 4.44 -5.89
CA VAL A 280 32.98 3.08 -5.70
C VAL A 280 32.06 2.69 -6.85
N TRP A 281 31.12 3.57 -7.23
CA TRP A 281 30.21 3.30 -8.34
C TRP A 281 30.93 3.19 -9.68
N ALA A 282 31.86 4.11 -9.98
CA ALA A 282 32.67 4.03 -11.20
C ALA A 282 33.48 2.73 -11.28
N ASN A 283 34.07 2.29 -10.17
CA ASN A 283 34.83 1.05 -10.08
C ASN A 283 33.95 -0.20 -10.28
N ILE A 284 32.73 -0.21 -9.71
CA ILE A 284 31.73 -1.25 -9.98
C ILE A 284 31.45 -1.32 -11.49
N LEU A 285 31.13 -0.20 -12.12
CA LEU A 285 30.82 -0.15 -13.55
C LEU A 285 32.01 -0.59 -14.42
N GLU A 286 33.24 -0.24 -14.06
CA GLU A 286 34.43 -0.73 -14.76
C GLU A 286 34.62 -2.24 -14.58
N THR A 287 34.45 -2.74 -13.36
CA THR A 287 34.68 -4.15 -13.01
C THR A 287 33.70 -5.07 -13.73
N VAL A 288 32.42 -4.70 -13.82
CA VAL A 288 31.40 -5.54 -14.50
C VAL A 288 31.61 -5.65 -16.01
N GLN A 289 32.42 -4.76 -16.62
CA GLN A 289 32.82 -4.86 -18.04
C GLN A 289 33.91 -5.92 -18.27
N ARG A 290 34.63 -6.34 -17.22
CA ARG A 290 35.73 -7.31 -17.34
C ARG A 290 35.19 -8.71 -17.64
N ALA A 291 36.01 -9.52 -18.32
CA ALA A 291 35.69 -10.91 -18.60
C ALA A 291 35.42 -11.67 -17.30
N GLY A 292 34.30 -12.41 -17.25
CA GLY A 292 33.86 -13.13 -16.06
C GLY A 292 32.74 -12.45 -15.26
N PHE A 293 32.54 -11.12 -15.39
CA PHE A 293 31.53 -10.38 -14.62
C PHE A 293 30.36 -9.85 -15.46
N GLN A 294 30.28 -10.26 -16.72
CA GLN A 294 29.29 -9.77 -17.69
C GLN A 294 27.82 -10.06 -17.31
N HIS A 295 27.59 -10.98 -16.36
CA HIS A 295 26.28 -11.26 -15.79
C HIS A 295 25.80 -10.18 -14.81
N PHE A 296 26.66 -9.23 -14.41
CA PHE A 296 26.32 -8.03 -13.65
C PHE A 296 26.22 -6.77 -14.51
N LEU A 297 26.39 -6.86 -15.83
CA LEU A 297 26.18 -5.72 -16.73
C LEU A 297 24.72 -5.22 -16.61
N ASP A 298 24.56 -3.91 -16.86
CA ASP A 298 23.29 -3.18 -16.73
C ASP A 298 22.76 -3.09 -15.28
N VAL A 299 23.63 -3.31 -14.29
CA VAL A 299 23.31 -3.05 -12.88
C VAL A 299 22.81 -1.61 -12.72
N THR A 300 21.65 -1.46 -12.09
CA THR A 300 20.95 -0.17 -11.98
C THR A 300 20.62 0.13 -10.53
N ILE A 301 20.67 1.41 -10.14
CA ILE A 301 20.30 1.86 -8.80
C ILE A 301 18.83 2.26 -8.80
N LEU A 302 18.04 1.62 -7.95
CA LEU A 302 16.69 2.05 -7.62
C LEU A 302 16.71 2.73 -6.25
N VAL A 303 16.13 3.93 -6.19
CA VAL A 303 15.89 4.70 -4.98
C VAL A 303 14.42 4.52 -4.62
N GLN A 304 14.15 4.20 -3.35
CA GLN A 304 12.78 4.00 -2.87
C GLN A 304 12.60 4.54 -1.46
N GLY A 305 11.62 5.42 -1.28
CA GLY A 305 11.06 5.81 0.01
C GLY A 305 9.61 5.34 0.12
N LYS A 306 9.23 4.77 1.27
CA LYS A 306 7.84 4.41 1.56
C LYS A 306 7.46 4.95 2.94
N ASN A 307 6.16 5.16 3.16
CA ASN A 307 5.60 5.56 4.45
C ASN A 307 6.11 6.93 4.94
N LEU A 308 6.27 7.87 4.01
CA LEU A 308 6.69 9.25 4.26
C LEU A 308 5.50 10.15 4.67
N LYS A 309 4.27 9.63 4.58
CA LYS A 309 3.03 10.40 4.74
C LYS A 309 2.91 11.15 6.06
N THR A 310 3.40 10.61 7.18
CA THR A 310 3.30 11.29 8.49
C THR A 310 4.45 12.23 8.74
N LEU A 311 5.56 12.07 8.01
CA LEU A 311 6.75 12.90 8.12
C LEU A 311 6.58 14.22 7.36
N THR A 312 5.94 14.16 6.19
CA THR A 312 5.82 15.31 5.27
C THR A 312 4.46 16.00 5.32
N LYS A 313 3.62 15.64 6.30
CA LYS A 313 2.22 16.10 6.37
C LYS A 313 2.12 17.54 6.81
N ALA A 314 1.36 18.35 6.07
CA ALA A 314 1.02 19.70 6.48
C ALA A 314 -0.38 20.13 6.01
N ASN A 315 -0.95 21.14 6.66
CA ASN A 315 -2.25 21.73 6.28
C ASN A 315 -2.14 22.79 5.16
N THR A 316 -0.95 23.02 4.63
CA THR A 316 -0.69 23.89 3.49
C THR A 316 0.29 23.19 2.55
N TRP A 317 0.20 23.50 1.26
CA TRP A 317 1.14 22.97 0.27
C TRP A 317 2.59 23.38 0.58
N ASN A 318 2.81 24.65 0.94
CA ASN A 318 4.14 25.13 1.31
C ASN A 318 4.70 24.43 2.55
N GLY A 319 3.86 24.14 3.55
CA GLY A 319 4.27 23.36 4.72
C GLY A 319 4.76 21.96 4.31
N MET A 320 4.02 21.26 3.45
CA MET A 320 4.44 19.94 2.95
C MET A 320 5.77 20.03 2.20
N MET A 321 5.93 21.04 1.33
CA MET A 321 7.18 21.27 0.61
C MET A 321 8.36 21.56 1.56
N GLN A 322 8.14 22.29 2.66
CA GLN A 322 9.18 22.58 3.65
C GLN A 322 9.59 21.33 4.42
N GLU A 323 8.62 20.56 4.94
CA GLU A 323 8.89 19.29 5.62
C GLU A 323 9.62 18.33 4.69
N PHE A 324 9.17 18.21 3.43
CA PHE A 324 9.85 17.39 2.43
C PHE A 324 11.29 17.85 2.18
N ALA A 325 11.51 19.15 1.92
CA ALA A 325 12.82 19.70 1.62
C ALA A 325 13.81 19.56 2.78
N GLN A 326 13.34 19.61 4.03
CA GLN A 326 14.18 19.45 5.23
C GLN A 326 14.90 18.09 5.24
N HIS A 327 14.22 17.04 4.77
CA HIS A 327 14.77 15.69 4.66
C HIS A 327 15.46 15.45 3.31
N TRP A 328 14.75 15.77 2.21
CA TRP A 328 15.16 15.43 0.86
C TRP A 328 16.35 16.25 0.36
N GLY A 329 16.28 17.59 0.43
CA GLY A 329 17.29 18.47 -0.16
C GLY A 329 18.68 18.36 0.48
N ASN A 330 18.74 17.89 1.73
CA ASN A 330 19.98 17.68 2.44
C ASN A 330 20.64 16.33 2.11
N THR A 331 19.86 15.32 1.73
CA THR A 331 20.33 13.93 1.63
C THR A 331 20.44 13.42 0.19
N ILE A 332 19.68 14.01 -0.74
CA ILE A 332 19.66 13.64 -2.15
C ILE A 332 20.31 14.71 -3.02
N ASP A 333 21.19 14.28 -3.92
CA ASP A 333 21.61 15.08 -5.07
C ASP A 333 20.77 14.71 -6.29
N GLU A 334 19.82 15.57 -6.63
CA GLU A 334 18.89 15.34 -7.73
C GLU A 334 19.55 15.29 -9.11
N SER A 335 20.78 15.80 -9.26
CA SER A 335 21.50 15.77 -10.54
C SER A 335 21.88 14.36 -11.00
N TYR A 336 21.86 13.39 -10.09
CA TYR A 336 22.10 11.97 -10.37
C TYR A 336 20.81 11.16 -10.53
N LEU A 337 19.63 11.79 -10.43
CA LEU A 337 18.36 11.11 -10.66
C LEU A 337 18.05 11.02 -12.15
N SER A 338 17.49 9.90 -12.57
CA SER A 338 17.00 9.74 -13.94
C SER A 338 15.66 10.46 -14.14
N ASP A 339 15.25 10.63 -15.41
CA ASP A 339 13.91 11.13 -15.74
C ASP A 339 12.77 10.19 -15.27
N GLN A 340 13.09 8.93 -14.98
CA GLN A 340 12.15 7.94 -14.44
C GLN A 340 12.14 8.00 -12.92
N PHE A 341 11.71 9.14 -12.39
CA PHE A 341 11.63 9.39 -10.95
C PHE A 341 10.26 9.94 -10.58
N TYR A 342 9.62 9.33 -9.58
CA TYR A 342 8.22 9.55 -9.28
C TYR A 342 7.98 9.74 -7.78
N ILE A 343 6.96 10.53 -7.46
CA ILE A 343 6.52 10.88 -6.11
C ILE A 343 5.01 10.64 -6.02
N ASP A 344 4.57 10.08 -4.89
CA ASP A 344 3.15 9.96 -4.56
C ASP A 344 2.73 11.15 -3.71
N ILE A 345 1.99 12.07 -4.31
CA ILE A 345 1.40 13.20 -3.60
C ILE A 345 0.07 12.75 -3.03
N GLY A 346 -0.08 12.87 -1.72
CA GLY A 346 -1.30 12.64 -0.99
C GLY A 346 -2.01 13.95 -0.66
N LYS A 347 -3.34 13.94 -0.82
CA LYS A 347 -4.28 14.88 -0.23
C LYS A 347 -5.23 14.10 0.66
N GLU A 348 -5.31 14.49 1.92
CA GLU A 348 -6.24 13.90 2.88
C GLU A 348 -7.27 14.93 3.30
N THR A 349 -8.54 14.54 3.21
CA THR A 349 -9.65 15.29 3.80
C THR A 349 -10.08 14.52 5.04
N CYS A 350 -10.03 15.14 6.22
CA CYS A 350 -10.32 14.46 7.48
C CYS A 350 -11.20 15.34 8.37
N PRO A 351 -12.20 14.80 9.10
CA PRO A 351 -12.94 15.57 10.09
C PRO A 351 -12.00 16.19 11.14
N THR A 352 -12.18 17.48 11.49
CA THR A 352 -11.29 18.21 12.42
C THR A 352 -11.52 17.90 13.90
N GLY A 353 -12.38 16.92 14.20
CA GLY A 353 -12.69 16.49 15.56
C GLY A 353 -11.56 15.68 16.20
N PRO A 354 -11.46 15.66 17.54
CA PRO A 354 -10.46 14.85 18.23
C PRO A 354 -10.72 13.37 18.01
N SER A 355 -9.69 12.63 17.56
CA SER A 355 -9.69 11.17 17.53
C SER A 355 -9.31 10.61 18.90
N ARG A 356 -9.99 9.55 19.36
CA ARG A 356 -9.65 8.85 20.61
C ARG A 356 -9.42 7.37 20.36
N VAL A 357 -8.55 6.76 21.17
CA VAL A 357 -8.43 5.30 21.20
C VAL A 357 -9.56 4.72 22.06
N GLY A 358 -10.11 3.59 21.64
CA GLY A 358 -11.05 2.82 22.43
C GLY A 358 -10.41 2.26 23.70
N GLY A 359 -11.07 2.38 24.85
CA GLY A 359 -10.68 1.64 26.05
C GLY A 359 -11.17 0.18 25.99
N VAL A 360 -10.31 -0.77 26.40
CA VAL A 360 -10.67 -2.19 26.53
C VAL A 360 -11.85 -2.31 27.50
N GLY A 361 -13.00 -2.79 27.01
CA GLY A 361 -14.23 -2.98 27.82
C GLY A 361 -15.33 -1.91 27.67
N LEU A 362 -15.06 -0.76 27.04
CA LEU A 362 -16.07 0.30 26.84
C LEU A 362 -17.05 0.04 25.68
N HIS A 363 -16.71 -0.89 24.77
CA HIS A 363 -17.57 -1.25 23.65
C HIS A 363 -18.85 -2.00 24.10
N ALA A 364 -18.79 -2.71 25.22
CA ALA A 364 -19.92 -3.44 25.80
C ALA A 364 -20.90 -2.52 26.56
N SER A 365 -20.43 -1.38 27.07
CA SER A 365 -21.24 -0.46 27.89
C SER A 365 -22.23 0.38 27.08
N ARG A 366 -22.00 0.58 25.77
CA ARG A 366 -22.95 1.28 24.87
C ARG A 366 -24.11 0.41 24.38
N LEU A 367 -23.97 -0.92 24.38
CA LEU A 367 -25.07 -1.83 24.07
C LEU A 367 -26.08 -1.97 25.22
N HIS A 368 -25.78 -1.40 26.40
CA HIS A 368 -26.55 -1.65 27.64
C HIS A 368 -26.90 -0.42 28.49
N SER A 369 -26.76 0.82 28.00
CA SER A 369 -27.15 2.01 28.79
C SER A 369 -28.09 2.95 28.04
N ASP A 370 -29.39 2.67 28.16
CA ASP A 370 -30.43 3.71 28.21
C ASP A 370 -30.20 4.53 29.48
N GLY A 371 -29.63 5.73 29.37
CA GLY A 371 -29.51 6.63 30.51
C GLY A 371 -28.41 7.68 30.39
N GLU A 372 -28.83 8.89 29.99
CA GLU A 372 -28.23 10.19 30.31
C GLU A 372 -26.69 10.30 30.36
N LEU A 373 -26.06 10.70 29.25
CA LEU A 373 -24.68 11.20 29.24
C LEU A 373 -24.62 12.69 28.95
N ARG A 374 -24.36 13.48 30.01
CA ARG A 374 -24.02 14.90 29.93
C ARG A 374 -22.67 15.10 29.22
N ALA A 375 -22.71 15.85 28.13
CA ALA A 375 -21.72 16.81 27.62
C ALA A 375 -20.23 16.40 27.52
N SER A 376 -19.89 15.68 26.46
CA SER A 376 -19.08 16.19 25.33
C SER A 376 -19.06 15.11 24.24
N PRO A 377 -19.78 15.26 23.12
CA PRO A 377 -19.99 14.14 22.21
C PRO A 377 -18.82 14.09 21.24
N VAL A 378 -17.71 13.48 21.65
CA VAL A 378 -16.73 13.00 20.66
C VAL A 378 -17.39 11.82 19.95
N VAL A 379 -18.08 12.13 18.86
CA VAL A 379 -18.67 11.12 17.98
C VAL A 379 -17.59 10.74 16.98
N PRO A 380 -17.11 9.49 16.98
CA PRO A 380 -16.15 9.02 15.98
C PRO A 380 -16.74 9.14 14.59
N GLN A 381 -15.87 9.32 13.59
CA GLN A 381 -16.30 9.69 12.25
C GLN A 381 -15.48 9.00 11.20
N THR A 382 -16.15 8.40 10.23
CA THR A 382 -15.51 7.91 9.02
C THR A 382 -16.23 8.50 7.85
N ILE A 383 -15.50 9.19 6.98
CA ILE A 383 -16.03 9.64 5.69
C ILE A 383 -15.63 8.66 4.59
N LEU A 384 -16.55 8.45 3.66
CA LEU A 384 -16.40 7.53 2.52
C LEU A 384 -16.64 8.26 1.20
N TRP A 385 -15.90 7.92 0.15
CA TRP A 385 -16.10 8.52 -1.17
C TRP A 385 -17.45 8.15 -1.77
N ARG A 386 -18.16 9.14 -2.32
CA ARG A 386 -19.34 8.86 -3.15
C ARG A 386 -18.90 8.25 -4.47
N ARG A 387 -19.52 7.14 -4.84
CA ARG A 387 -19.25 6.47 -6.12
C ARG A 387 -19.44 7.41 -7.31
N CYS A 388 -20.50 8.20 -7.31
CA CYS A 388 -20.79 9.13 -8.40
C CYS A 388 -19.69 10.18 -8.61
N CYS A 389 -19.11 10.71 -7.53
CA CYS A 389 -18.00 11.65 -7.63
C CYS A 389 -16.74 11.01 -8.19
N LEU A 390 -16.45 9.77 -7.81
CA LEU A 390 -15.34 9.00 -8.38
C LEU A 390 -15.55 8.68 -9.87
N GLU A 391 -16.79 8.38 -10.28
CA GLU A 391 -17.16 8.19 -11.68
C GLU A 391 -17.02 9.50 -12.47
N SER A 392 -17.51 10.62 -11.93
CA SER A 392 -17.37 11.95 -12.52
C SER A 392 -15.91 12.36 -12.69
N TYR A 393 -15.07 12.13 -11.69
CA TYR A 393 -13.62 12.34 -11.81
C TYR A 393 -13.03 11.52 -12.95
N THR A 394 -13.43 10.25 -13.07
CA THR A 394 -12.93 9.35 -14.12
C THR A 394 -13.31 9.84 -15.52
N GLU A 395 -14.52 10.34 -15.69
CA GLU A 395 -14.97 10.93 -16.94
C GLU A 395 -14.22 12.23 -17.24
N TRP A 396 -14.12 13.13 -16.25
CA TRP A 396 -13.45 14.41 -16.37
C TRP A 396 -11.98 14.26 -16.75
N ILE A 397 -11.21 13.42 -16.05
CA ILE A 397 -9.78 13.19 -16.35
C ILE A 397 -9.59 12.49 -17.71
N GLY A 398 -10.58 11.69 -18.13
CA GLY A 398 -10.60 11.06 -19.46
C GLY A 398 -10.86 12.05 -20.60
N GLN A 399 -11.62 13.12 -20.34
CA GLN A 399 -11.96 14.17 -21.31
C GLN A 399 -10.82 15.16 -21.58
N GLN A 400 -9.79 15.21 -20.73
CA GLN A 400 -8.65 16.12 -20.89
C GLN A 400 -7.73 15.79 -22.08
N HIS A 401 -8.11 14.83 -22.93
CA HIS A 401 -7.28 14.32 -24.00
C HIS A 401 -8.01 14.18 -25.33
N PRO A 402 -7.27 14.16 -26.45
CA PRO A 402 -7.85 14.01 -27.77
C PRO A 402 -8.78 12.79 -27.87
N PRO A 403 -9.89 12.89 -28.62
CA PRO A 403 -10.77 11.77 -28.89
C PRO A 403 -9.99 10.57 -29.44
N GLY A 404 -10.24 9.37 -28.88
CA GLY A 404 -9.54 8.13 -29.27
C GLY A 404 -8.28 7.81 -28.46
N SER A 405 -7.87 8.68 -27.53
CA SER A 405 -6.79 8.36 -26.59
C SER A 405 -7.12 7.14 -25.74
N SER A 406 -6.10 6.34 -25.42
CA SER A 406 -6.25 5.19 -24.53
C SER A 406 -6.69 5.65 -23.14
N ARG A 407 -7.88 5.24 -22.71
CA ARG A 407 -8.38 5.51 -21.36
C ARG A 407 -7.55 4.78 -20.30
N PRO A 408 -7.39 5.36 -19.09
CA PRO A 408 -6.75 4.68 -17.98
C PRO A 408 -7.47 3.37 -17.67
N LYS A 409 -6.74 2.38 -17.18
CA LYS A 409 -7.32 1.17 -16.61
C LYS A 409 -7.98 1.56 -15.29
N GLN A 410 -9.31 1.45 -15.25
CA GLN A 410 -10.12 1.76 -14.10
C GLN A 410 -10.37 0.50 -13.27
N GLN A 411 -10.21 0.61 -11.95
CA GLN A 411 -10.61 -0.42 -11.01
C GLN A 411 -11.34 0.23 -9.84
N PHE A 412 -12.60 -0.16 -9.64
CA PHE A 412 -13.44 0.30 -8.53
C PHE A 412 -13.58 -0.83 -7.50
N TYR A 413 -13.49 -0.47 -6.22
CA TYR A 413 -13.55 -1.40 -5.09
C TYR A 413 -14.70 -0.98 -4.17
N PRO A 414 -15.85 -1.68 -4.19
CA PRO A 414 -16.95 -1.35 -3.30
C PRO A 414 -16.56 -1.60 -1.83
N ILE A 415 -16.90 -0.66 -0.96
CA ILE A 415 -16.70 -0.85 0.49
C ILE A 415 -17.83 -1.70 1.03
N SER A 416 -17.51 -2.85 1.61
CA SER A 416 -18.49 -3.74 2.26
C SER A 416 -19.71 -4.10 1.39
N LEU A 417 -19.50 -4.27 0.07
CA LEU A 417 -20.53 -4.54 -0.94
C LEU A 417 -21.59 -3.42 -1.10
N LEU A 418 -21.36 -2.25 -0.53
CA LEU A 418 -22.23 -1.09 -0.68
C LEU A 418 -22.10 -0.51 -2.08
N HIS A 419 -23.25 -0.18 -2.68
CA HIS A 419 -23.31 0.34 -4.04
C HIS A 419 -22.81 1.79 -4.14
N ASP A 420 -23.16 2.63 -3.17
CA ASP A 420 -23.02 4.10 -3.25
C ASP A 420 -21.61 4.61 -2.93
N THR A 421 -20.71 3.72 -2.50
CA THR A 421 -19.38 4.08 -1.98
C THR A 421 -18.33 3.06 -2.36
N GLY A 422 -17.09 3.53 -2.49
CA GLY A 422 -15.95 2.65 -2.74
C GLY A 422 -14.64 3.40 -2.82
N SER A 423 -13.61 2.65 -3.20
CA SER A 423 -12.32 3.16 -3.59
C SER A 423 -12.15 3.06 -5.10
N LEU A 424 -11.33 3.93 -5.69
CA LEU A 424 -11.06 3.95 -7.12
C LEU A 424 -9.56 4.01 -7.38
N THR A 425 -9.07 3.17 -8.30
CA THR A 425 -7.72 3.26 -8.87
C THR A 425 -7.83 3.49 -10.38
N LEU A 426 -7.13 4.50 -10.89
CA LEU A 426 -6.94 4.77 -12.30
C LEU A 426 -5.46 4.65 -12.66
N GLU A 427 -5.10 3.61 -13.40
CA GLU A 427 -3.72 3.41 -13.89
C GLU A 427 -3.61 3.89 -15.34
N THR A 428 -2.71 4.84 -15.60
CA THR A 428 -2.51 5.37 -16.95
C THR A 428 -1.78 4.34 -17.82
N ARG A 429 -2.16 4.27 -19.10
CA ARG A 429 -1.47 3.38 -20.05
C ARG A 429 -0.15 4.02 -20.50
N PRO A 430 0.90 3.24 -20.79
CA PRO A 430 2.17 3.76 -21.30
C PRO A 430 2.04 4.70 -22.51
N SER A 431 1.07 4.42 -23.39
CA SER A 431 0.79 5.23 -24.60
C SER A 431 -0.11 6.45 -24.35
N SER A 432 -0.65 6.62 -23.15
CA SER A 432 -1.60 7.71 -22.86
C SER A 432 -0.87 9.05 -22.71
N PRO A 433 -1.50 10.18 -23.09
CA PRO A 433 -0.86 11.47 -22.89
C PRO A 433 -0.69 11.83 -21.41
N GLN A 434 -1.52 11.30 -20.50
CA GLN A 434 -1.30 11.44 -19.05
C GLN A 434 0.04 10.83 -18.61
N ARG A 435 0.35 9.62 -19.11
CA ARG A 435 1.65 8.97 -18.83
C ARG A 435 2.80 9.82 -19.34
N GLN A 436 2.70 10.33 -20.57
CA GLN A 436 3.71 11.21 -21.16
C GLN A 436 3.85 12.54 -20.40
N ALA A 437 2.77 13.05 -19.82
CA ALA A 437 2.77 14.22 -18.97
C ALA A 437 3.36 13.95 -17.58
N GLY A 438 3.53 12.68 -17.20
CA GLY A 438 4.17 12.26 -15.96
C GLY A 438 3.25 11.64 -14.91
N LEU A 439 1.95 11.45 -15.17
CA LEU A 439 1.03 10.79 -14.22
C LEU A 439 1.01 9.28 -14.46
N LEU A 440 1.39 8.48 -13.45
CA LEU A 440 1.37 7.02 -13.54
C LEU A 440 0.03 6.43 -13.11
N TYR A 441 -0.47 6.84 -11.94
CA TYR A 441 -1.80 6.45 -11.47
C TYR A 441 -2.41 7.50 -10.54
N THR A 442 -3.72 7.38 -10.33
CA THR A 442 -4.45 8.07 -9.27
C THR A 442 -5.24 7.06 -8.43
N GLN A 443 -5.27 7.25 -7.11
CA GLN A 443 -6.04 6.43 -6.18
C GLN A 443 -6.90 7.29 -5.26
N PHE A 444 -8.12 6.84 -5.02
CA PHE A 444 -9.06 7.40 -4.04
C PHE A 444 -9.52 6.30 -3.11
N TYR A 445 -9.38 6.49 -1.81
CA TYR A 445 -9.86 5.52 -0.82
C TYR A 445 -10.17 6.19 0.52
N SER A 446 -10.90 5.49 1.39
CA SER A 446 -11.06 5.90 2.79
C SER A 446 -9.94 5.35 3.66
N SER A 447 -9.37 6.18 4.55
CA SER A 447 -8.27 5.77 5.43
C SER A 447 -8.70 4.74 6.48
N VAL A 448 -9.99 4.41 6.58
CA VAL A 448 -10.49 3.29 7.42
C VAL A 448 -9.84 1.95 7.05
N LYS A 449 -9.31 1.81 5.83
CA LYS A 449 -8.54 0.63 5.40
C LYS A 449 -7.37 0.30 6.34
N GLU A 450 -6.80 1.30 7.01
CA GLU A 450 -5.66 1.14 7.93
C GLU A 450 -5.99 0.31 9.18
N VAL A 451 -7.28 0.11 9.49
CA VAL A 451 -7.70 -0.84 10.54
C VAL A 451 -7.35 -2.28 10.15
N PHE A 452 -7.35 -2.59 8.85
CA PHE A 452 -7.17 -3.95 8.34
C PHE A 452 -5.83 -4.16 7.64
N ALA A 453 -5.22 -3.12 7.10
CA ALA A 453 -3.92 -3.17 6.45
C ALA A 453 -2.76 -3.04 7.47
N ALA A 454 -1.74 -3.90 7.34
CA ALA A 454 -0.49 -3.76 8.07
C ALA A 454 0.68 -3.75 7.06
N GLY A 455 1.07 -2.54 6.62
CA GLY A 455 1.89 -2.40 5.41
C GLY A 455 1.14 -2.97 4.20
N ASP A 456 1.79 -3.87 3.45
CA ASP A 456 1.18 -4.57 2.32
C ASP A 456 0.43 -5.86 2.72
N ALA A 457 0.31 -6.16 4.02
CA ALA A 457 -0.38 -7.35 4.52
C ALA A 457 -1.87 -7.09 4.83
N TYR A 458 -2.75 -7.63 3.99
CA TYR A 458 -4.20 -7.58 4.14
C TYR A 458 -4.76 -8.88 4.74
N PRO A 459 -5.95 -8.85 5.37
CA PRO A 459 -6.62 -10.07 5.79
C PRO A 459 -6.85 -11.01 4.59
N PHE A 460 -6.66 -12.31 4.80
CA PHE A 460 -6.87 -13.37 3.81
C PHE A 460 -6.00 -13.29 2.54
N SER A 461 -4.91 -12.51 2.55
CA SER A 461 -3.99 -12.41 1.39
C SER A 461 -3.17 -13.68 1.14
N ASN A 462 -3.08 -14.60 2.12
CA ASN A 462 -2.42 -15.88 1.95
C ASN A 462 -3.40 -16.90 1.33
N PRO A 463 -3.27 -17.25 0.03
CA PRO A 463 -4.22 -18.15 -0.65
C PRO A 463 -4.19 -19.57 -0.07
N ALA A 464 -3.09 -19.97 0.58
CA ALA A 464 -3.00 -21.29 1.21
C ALA A 464 -3.96 -21.43 2.41
N LEU A 465 -4.49 -20.33 2.97
CA LEU A 465 -5.49 -20.38 4.02
C LEU A 465 -6.76 -21.12 3.57
N GLU A 466 -7.12 -21.09 2.29
CA GLU A 466 -8.27 -21.82 1.75
C GLU A 466 -8.14 -23.33 1.97
N THR A 467 -6.91 -23.85 2.04
CA THR A 467 -6.69 -25.28 2.31
C THR A 467 -7.14 -25.69 3.72
N LEU A 468 -7.26 -24.75 4.67
CA LEU A 468 -7.81 -25.04 5.99
C LEU A 468 -9.29 -25.46 5.93
N ALA A 469 -10.02 -25.04 4.88
CA ALA A 469 -11.42 -25.42 4.66
C ALA A 469 -11.56 -26.85 4.09
N LEU A 470 -10.46 -27.46 3.61
CA LEU A 470 -10.49 -28.81 3.06
C LEU A 470 -10.52 -29.87 4.16
N ASP A 471 -11.22 -30.97 3.88
CA ASP A 471 -11.26 -32.14 4.74
C ASP A 471 -9.83 -32.62 5.06
N PRO A 472 -9.51 -32.93 6.34
CA PRO A 472 -8.16 -33.38 6.72
C PRO A 472 -7.68 -34.62 5.97
N GLN A 473 -8.57 -35.54 5.57
CA GLN A 473 -8.20 -36.71 4.77
C GLN A 473 -7.90 -36.32 3.33
N LEU A 474 -8.68 -35.41 2.74
CA LEU A 474 -8.43 -34.89 1.40
C LEU A 474 -7.06 -34.18 1.33
N ARG A 475 -6.71 -33.39 2.36
CA ARG A 475 -5.38 -32.76 2.48
C ARG A 475 -4.26 -33.79 2.55
N LYS A 476 -4.41 -34.83 3.38
CA LYS A 476 -3.42 -35.92 3.49
C LYS A 476 -3.25 -36.66 2.16
N THR A 477 -4.33 -36.92 1.45
CA THR A 477 -4.30 -37.55 0.13
C THR A 477 -3.57 -36.67 -0.88
N TRP A 478 -3.81 -35.36 -0.90
CA TRP A 478 -3.12 -34.43 -1.79
C TRP A 478 -1.63 -34.29 -1.45
N GLN A 479 -1.26 -34.32 -0.17
CA GLN A 479 0.14 -34.38 0.25
C GLN A 479 0.82 -35.66 -0.21
N TYR A 480 0.11 -36.80 -0.18
CA TYR A 480 0.63 -38.11 -0.58
C TYR A 480 0.74 -38.27 -2.10
N VAL A 481 -0.26 -37.81 -2.86
CA VAL A 481 -0.34 -37.98 -4.33
C VAL A 481 0.38 -36.88 -5.09
N GLY A 482 0.33 -35.64 -4.60
CA GLY A 482 0.78 -34.46 -5.35
C GLY A 482 2.25 -34.09 -5.19
N GLY A 483 3.01 -34.77 -4.33
CA GLY A 483 4.46 -34.58 -4.17
C GLY A 483 4.93 -33.15 -3.86
N GLY A 484 4.04 -32.20 -3.52
CA GLY A 484 4.41 -30.78 -3.49
C GLY A 484 3.42 -29.76 -2.90
N LEU A 485 2.14 -30.08 -2.65
CA LEU A 485 1.25 -29.18 -1.90
C LEU A 485 1.42 -29.40 -0.38
N SER A 486 2.60 -29.05 0.12
CA SER A 486 2.95 -29.17 1.55
C SER A 486 2.74 -27.83 2.25
N HIS A 487 1.49 -27.35 2.33
CA HIS A 487 1.21 -26.30 3.29
C HIS A 487 1.09 -26.92 4.68
N ASP A 488 1.94 -26.49 5.61
CA ASP A 488 1.88 -26.92 7.01
C ASP A 488 0.60 -26.39 7.66
N PRO A 489 -0.36 -27.26 8.03
CA PRO A 489 -1.60 -26.83 8.66
C PRO A 489 -1.38 -26.08 9.97
N ILE A 490 -0.32 -26.39 10.72
CA ILE A 490 -0.01 -25.71 11.99
C ILE A 490 0.41 -24.26 11.71
N ALA A 491 1.30 -24.06 10.74
CA ALA A 491 1.70 -22.72 10.29
C ALA A 491 0.51 -21.92 9.76
N LEU A 492 -0.36 -22.53 8.95
CA LEU A 492 -1.55 -21.87 8.41
C LEU A 492 -2.56 -21.49 9.49
N ILE A 493 -2.83 -22.38 10.47
CA ILE A 493 -3.69 -22.07 11.61
C ILE A 493 -3.11 -20.89 12.40
N ARG A 494 -1.80 -20.89 12.67
CA ARG A 494 -1.13 -19.78 13.36
C ARG A 494 -1.25 -18.47 12.58
N ALA A 495 -1.06 -18.51 11.26
CA ALA A 495 -1.22 -17.34 10.40
C ALA A 495 -2.65 -16.78 10.45
N TYR A 496 -3.66 -17.66 10.34
CA TYR A 496 -5.07 -17.29 10.43
C TYR A 496 -5.43 -16.67 11.78
N LEU A 497 -5.02 -17.31 12.90
CA LEU A 497 -5.31 -16.80 14.25
C LEU A 497 -4.62 -15.46 14.53
N ASN A 498 -3.36 -15.30 14.12
CA ASN A 498 -2.65 -14.02 14.25
C ASN A 498 -3.33 -12.91 13.45
N MET A 499 -3.78 -13.20 12.23
CA MET A 499 -4.55 -12.26 11.42
C MET A 499 -5.86 -11.85 12.11
N LYS A 500 -6.63 -12.82 12.64
CA LYS A 500 -7.87 -12.54 13.39
C LYS A 500 -7.61 -11.62 14.59
N GLN A 501 -6.64 -11.98 15.42
CA GLN A 501 -6.28 -11.20 16.61
C GLN A 501 -5.86 -9.78 16.25
N ARG A 502 -5.07 -9.61 15.17
CA ARG A 502 -4.69 -8.28 14.67
C ARG A 502 -5.92 -7.45 14.27
N CYS A 503 -6.84 -8.03 13.49
CA CYS A 503 -8.05 -7.33 13.06
C CYS A 503 -8.95 -6.99 14.25
N HIS A 504 -9.14 -7.94 15.17
CA HIS A 504 -9.95 -7.75 16.38
C HIS A 504 -9.39 -6.62 17.25
N ALA A 505 -8.09 -6.64 17.55
CA ALA A 505 -7.42 -5.61 18.34
C ALA A 505 -7.51 -4.24 17.65
N ALA A 506 -7.33 -4.19 16.32
CA ALA A 506 -7.42 -2.94 15.56
C ALA A 506 -8.84 -2.36 15.60
N LEU A 507 -9.87 -3.20 15.40
CA LEU A 507 -11.28 -2.79 15.50
C LEU A 507 -11.63 -2.27 16.90
N GLN A 508 -11.27 -3.01 17.94
CA GLN A 508 -11.49 -2.61 19.33
C GLN A 508 -10.73 -1.35 19.73
N GLY A 509 -9.53 -1.14 19.19
CA GLY A 509 -8.76 0.09 19.47
C GLY A 509 -9.26 1.30 18.68
N SER A 510 -9.88 1.06 17.52
CA SER A 510 -10.18 2.10 16.53
C SER A 510 -11.63 2.59 16.51
N TYR A 511 -12.54 2.02 17.31
CA TYR A 511 -13.95 2.42 17.26
C TYR A 511 -14.21 3.88 17.68
N MET A 512 -13.25 4.55 18.33
CA MET A 512 -13.34 5.99 18.65
C MET A 512 -12.44 6.87 17.76
N LYS A 513 -11.81 6.28 16.73
CA LYS A 513 -10.95 7.02 15.80
C LYS A 513 -11.76 7.74 14.74
N VAL A 514 -11.13 8.76 14.18
CA VAL A 514 -11.60 9.47 12.99
C VAL A 514 -10.82 8.97 11.77
N PHE A 515 -11.53 8.76 10.66
CA PHE A 515 -10.97 8.32 9.40
C PHE A 515 -11.43 9.24 8.26
N GLY A 516 -10.46 9.75 7.51
CA GLY A 516 -10.66 10.65 6.38
C GLY A 516 -10.71 9.93 5.03
N LEU A 517 -10.76 10.74 3.99
CA LEU A 517 -10.53 10.35 2.60
C LEU A 517 -9.09 10.61 2.22
N ARG A 518 -8.60 9.79 1.30
CA ARG A 518 -7.33 9.96 0.63
C ARG A 518 -7.55 10.06 -0.87
N GLU A 519 -6.85 11.02 -1.45
CA GLU A 519 -6.61 11.20 -2.87
C GLU A 519 -5.09 11.16 -3.06
N GLU A 520 -4.61 10.31 -3.96
CA GLU A 520 -3.18 10.07 -4.17
C GLU A 520 -2.85 10.03 -5.67
N HIS A 521 -1.80 10.73 -6.07
CA HIS A 521 -1.30 10.72 -7.45
C HIS A 521 0.18 10.36 -7.49
N ARG A 522 0.52 9.30 -8.21
CA ARG A 522 1.91 8.99 -8.55
C ARG A 522 2.32 9.78 -9.78
N ILE A 523 3.16 10.78 -9.59
CA ILE A 523 3.59 11.67 -10.67
C ILE A 523 5.10 11.78 -10.78
N SER A 524 5.61 12.15 -11.95
CA SER A 524 7.04 12.37 -12.15
C SER A 524 7.53 13.55 -11.30
N LEU A 525 8.81 13.50 -10.89
CA LEU A 525 9.45 14.57 -10.12
C LEU A 525 9.35 15.91 -10.84
N ARG A 526 9.47 15.89 -12.17
CA ARG A 526 9.27 17.08 -13.01
C ARG A 526 7.85 17.63 -12.89
N LEU A 527 6.82 16.79 -13.00
CA LEU A 527 5.43 17.22 -12.88
C LEU A 527 5.13 17.75 -11.46
N PHE A 528 5.74 17.16 -10.43
CA PHE A 528 5.64 17.65 -9.06
C PHE A 528 6.15 19.09 -8.91
N TYR A 529 7.34 19.41 -9.41
CA TYR A 529 7.84 20.78 -9.35
C TYR A 529 7.02 21.77 -10.20
N MET A 530 6.44 21.31 -11.31
CA MET A 530 5.52 22.14 -12.09
C MET A 530 4.21 22.43 -11.34
N ILE A 531 3.68 21.46 -10.59
CA ILE A 531 2.51 21.69 -9.71
C ILE A 531 2.88 22.67 -8.58
N ASP A 532 4.05 22.52 -7.95
CA ASP A 532 4.52 23.48 -6.94
C ASP A 532 4.61 24.90 -7.51
N GLN A 533 5.11 25.04 -8.73
CA GLN A 533 5.15 26.32 -9.44
C GLN A 533 3.74 26.91 -9.64
N GLU A 534 2.77 26.12 -10.08
CA GLU A 534 1.37 26.56 -10.23
C GLU A 534 0.78 27.03 -8.88
N PHE A 535 1.03 26.32 -7.78
CA PHE A 535 0.60 26.74 -6.44
C PHE A 535 1.27 28.04 -5.99
N ARG A 536 2.53 28.26 -6.36
CA ARG A 536 3.28 29.48 -6.02
C ARG A 536 2.83 30.68 -6.83
N GLU A 537 2.79 30.56 -8.15
CA GLU A 537 2.42 31.66 -9.06
C GLU A 537 1.00 32.17 -8.82
N ARG A 538 0.10 31.28 -8.40
CA ARG A 538 -1.29 31.61 -8.07
C ARG A 538 -1.50 31.99 -6.60
N ASN A 539 -0.44 32.06 -5.80
CA ASN A 539 -0.47 32.34 -4.35
C ASN A 539 -1.38 31.39 -3.55
N LEU A 540 -1.50 30.13 -3.99
CA LEU A 540 -2.29 29.08 -3.31
C LEU A 540 -1.46 28.31 -2.28
N HIS A 541 -0.13 28.32 -2.39
CA HIS A 541 0.78 27.50 -1.59
C HIS A 541 0.68 27.73 -0.06
N GLN A 542 0.33 28.93 0.38
CA GLN A 542 0.16 29.27 1.81
C GLN A 542 -1.28 29.11 2.31
N ALA A 543 -2.24 28.96 1.40
CA ALA A 543 -3.64 28.84 1.77
C ALA A 543 -3.89 27.50 2.47
N GLN A 544 -4.52 27.55 3.64
CA GLN A 544 -5.18 26.37 4.16
C GLN A 544 -6.41 26.15 3.30
N LEU A 545 -6.49 24.99 2.66
CA LEU A 545 -7.70 24.66 1.92
C LEU A 545 -8.83 24.47 2.94
N PRO A 546 -9.98 25.12 2.73
CA PRO A 546 -11.12 24.87 3.58
C PRO A 546 -11.47 23.38 3.50
N GLY A 547 -11.99 22.83 4.60
CA GLY A 547 -12.80 21.61 4.50
C GLY A 547 -13.84 21.80 3.41
N ILE A 548 -14.15 20.74 2.66
CA ILE A 548 -15.04 20.82 1.50
C ILE A 548 -16.34 21.52 1.91
N SER A 549 -16.51 22.75 1.42
CA SER A 549 -17.63 23.66 1.68
C SER A 549 -18.57 23.74 0.47
N SER A 550 -18.47 22.80 -0.47
CA SER A 550 -19.39 22.77 -1.60
C SER A 550 -20.80 22.48 -1.12
N GLU A 551 -21.80 23.01 -1.82
CA GLU A 551 -23.21 22.62 -1.64
C GLU A 551 -23.41 21.10 -1.86
N VAL A 552 -22.41 20.42 -2.44
CA VAL A 552 -22.39 18.96 -2.57
C VAL A 552 -21.04 18.37 -2.18
N GLU A 553 -21.05 17.60 -1.10
CA GLU A 553 -19.88 16.91 -0.59
C GLU A 553 -19.58 15.66 -1.44
N PRO A 554 -18.35 15.43 -1.91
CA PRO A 554 -18.00 14.25 -2.70
C PRO A 554 -17.90 12.97 -1.85
N PHE A 555 -18.40 13.03 -0.61
CA PHE A 555 -18.32 11.98 0.37
C PHE A 555 -19.64 11.81 1.13
N LEU A 556 -19.71 10.69 1.84
CA LEU A 556 -20.77 10.32 2.75
C LEU A 556 -20.19 10.24 4.15
N LEU A 557 -20.97 10.66 5.13
CA LEU A 557 -20.65 10.58 6.55
C LEU A 557 -21.70 9.72 7.24
N PRO A 558 -21.60 8.38 7.15
CA PRO A 558 -22.54 7.50 7.84
C PRO A 558 -22.25 7.47 9.36
N PRO A 559 -23.29 7.33 10.20
CA PRO A 559 -23.15 7.39 11.66
C PRO A 559 -22.51 6.13 12.26
N TYR A 560 -22.47 5.01 11.52
CA TYR A 560 -22.12 3.69 12.04
C TYR A 560 -21.12 2.93 11.15
N LEU A 561 -19.83 3.27 11.22
CA LEU A 561 -18.75 2.49 10.57
C LEU A 561 -17.94 1.63 11.55
N HIS A 562 -18.41 1.48 12.79
CA HIS A 562 -17.72 0.70 13.83
C HIS A 562 -18.21 -0.74 13.96
N SER A 563 -19.19 -1.15 13.14
CA SER A 563 -19.70 -2.51 13.19
C SER A 563 -18.69 -3.48 12.56
N PRO A 564 -18.35 -4.60 13.23
CA PRO A 564 -17.54 -5.66 12.62
C PRO A 564 -18.19 -6.31 11.39
N LEU A 565 -19.46 -5.97 11.08
CA LEU A 565 -20.14 -6.34 9.83
C LEU A 565 -19.66 -5.53 8.62
N LEU A 566 -19.05 -4.36 8.83
CA LEU A 566 -18.47 -3.51 7.79
C LEU A 566 -16.96 -3.75 7.70
N VAL A 567 -16.56 -4.99 7.41
CA VAL A 567 -15.20 -5.23 6.94
C VAL A 567 -15.15 -4.74 5.49
N PRO A 568 -14.22 -3.83 5.12
CA PRO A 568 -13.98 -3.50 3.74
C PRO A 568 -13.58 -4.78 3.01
N LEU A 569 -14.49 -5.32 2.20
CA LEU A 569 -14.20 -6.40 1.25
C LEU A 569 -13.31 -5.95 0.09
N GLU A 570 -12.81 -4.70 0.15
CA GLU A 570 -11.97 -4.01 -0.84
C GLU A 570 -10.77 -4.83 -1.33
N TYR A 571 -10.33 -5.87 -0.61
CA TYR A 571 -9.02 -6.48 -0.82
C TYR A 571 -8.99 -7.97 -1.19
N GLN A 572 -10.12 -8.62 -1.47
CA GLN A 572 -10.07 -9.94 -2.14
C GLN A 572 -9.67 -9.87 -3.62
N GLN A 573 -9.64 -8.67 -4.24
CA GLN A 573 -9.35 -8.53 -5.68
C GLN A 573 -8.14 -7.65 -6.04
N VAL A 574 -7.47 -7.02 -5.08
CA VAL A 574 -6.20 -6.30 -5.34
C VAL A 574 -5.06 -7.28 -5.71
N LEU A 575 -5.26 -8.59 -5.55
CA LEU A 575 -4.31 -9.64 -5.94
C LEU A 575 -4.74 -10.47 -7.17
N ARG A 576 -5.82 -10.12 -7.88
CA ARG A 576 -6.13 -10.69 -9.22
C ARG A 576 -5.73 -9.77 -10.36
N GLY A 577 -4.59 -9.11 -10.19
CA GLY A 577 -3.82 -8.44 -11.22
C GLY A 577 -2.37 -8.90 -11.17
N VAL A 578 -2.16 -10.23 -11.13
CA VAL A 578 -0.89 -10.88 -11.51
C VAL A 578 -1.11 -11.53 -12.86
#